data_AF-A0A2Z6QZK8-F1
#
_entry.id   AF-A0A2Z6QZK8-F1
#
_cell.length_a   1.000
_cell.length_b   1.000
_cell.length_c   1.000
_cell.angle_alpha   90.00
_cell.angle_beta   90.00
_cell.angle_gamma   90.00
#
_symmetry.space_group_name_H-M   'P 1'
#
loop_
_entity.id
_entity.type
_entity.pdbx_description
1 polymer ?
#
loop_
_entity_poly.entity_id
_entity_poly.type
_entity_poly.pdbx_seq_one_letter_code
_entity_poly.pdbx_strand_id
1 'polypeptide(L)'
;MGTDGSAGNFIHHLMLHVNFHKIMWHGVINNNPFRKSKLNEKFVGIIVKDIQQYEVSIRDDEGFREFIKELGLLYELLTDKNVNELLVDGYKYCKQEIVRLFEQGIISCSFTLDLWTSKSQAGYLGVTCSFVNVQFEPREAILGIKIPTY
;
A
#
# COMPACT_ATOMS: atom_id res chain seq x y z
N MET A 1 37.95 -49.12 -6.96
CA MET A 1 36.88 -49.53 -6.03
C MET A 1 37.12 -48.74 -4.74
N GLY A 2 36.35 -47.78 -4.27
CA GLY A 2 35.05 -47.21 -4.61
C GLY A 2 34.64 -46.44 -3.35
N THR A 3 34.95 -45.14 -3.27
CA THR A 3 34.52 -44.30 -2.15
C THR A 3 33.12 -43.77 -2.46
N ASP A 4 32.13 -44.62 -2.17
CA ASP A 4 30.84 -44.27 -1.59
C ASP A 4 30.38 -42.79 -1.65
N GLY A 5 29.92 -42.38 -2.82
CA GLY A 5 29.07 -41.19 -3.05
C GLY A 5 27.66 -41.28 -2.45
N SER A 6 27.50 -41.90 -1.27
CA SER A 6 26.21 -42.11 -0.60
C SER A 6 25.86 -40.97 0.36
N ALA A 7 26.79 -40.53 1.20
CA ALA A 7 26.54 -39.49 2.20
C ALA A 7 26.35 -38.08 1.58
N GLY A 8 27.13 -37.75 0.56
CA GLY A 8 27.01 -36.47 -0.17
C GLY A 8 25.68 -36.34 -0.91
N ASN A 9 25.21 -37.43 -1.52
CA ASN A 9 23.90 -37.50 -2.14
C ASN A 9 22.76 -37.46 -1.11
N PHE A 10 22.95 -38.04 0.08
CA PHE A 10 21.95 -38.00 1.15
C PHE A 10 21.80 -36.61 1.77
N ILE A 11 22.88 -35.88 2.04
CA ILE A 11 22.82 -34.49 2.52
C ILE A 11 22.25 -33.57 1.45
N HIS A 12 22.65 -33.74 0.18
CA HIS A 12 22.07 -32.97 -0.93
C HIS A 12 20.57 -33.25 -1.09
N HIS A 13 20.15 -34.51 -0.99
CA HIS A 13 18.74 -34.92 -1.03
C HIS A 13 17.94 -34.42 0.17
N LEU A 14 18.53 -34.38 1.37
CA LEU A 14 17.92 -33.78 2.56
C LEU A 14 17.79 -32.26 2.43
N MET A 15 18.81 -31.56 1.93
CA MET A 15 18.74 -30.12 1.66
C MET A 15 17.67 -29.80 0.61
N LEU A 16 17.57 -30.60 -0.45
CA LEU A 16 16.51 -30.48 -1.44
C LEU A 16 15.14 -30.75 -0.82
N HIS A 17 14.95 -31.80 -0.02
CA HIS A 17 13.67 -32.08 0.65
C HIS A 17 13.26 -31.00 1.66
N VAL A 18 14.21 -30.48 2.45
CA VAL A 18 13.95 -29.41 3.43
C VAL A 18 13.62 -28.10 2.70
N ASN A 19 14.34 -27.76 1.64
CA ASN A 19 14.00 -26.61 0.79
C ASN A 19 12.67 -26.82 0.07
N PHE A 20 12.38 -28.00 -0.46
CA PHE A 20 11.13 -28.29 -1.17
C PHE A 20 9.93 -28.24 -0.24
N HIS A 21 10.05 -28.76 0.99
CA HIS A 21 9.03 -28.63 2.01
C HIS A 21 8.89 -27.17 2.43
N LYS A 22 9.97 -26.43 2.67
CA LYS A 22 9.93 -24.99 2.96
C LYS A 22 9.29 -24.20 1.82
N ILE A 23 9.60 -24.49 0.55
CA ILE A 23 9.03 -23.88 -0.65
C ILE A 23 7.55 -24.22 -0.78
N MET A 24 7.14 -25.47 -0.53
CA MET A 24 5.73 -25.87 -0.54
C MET A 24 4.94 -25.19 0.58
N TRP A 25 5.46 -25.15 1.80
CA TRP A 25 4.80 -24.46 2.92
C TRP A 25 4.72 -22.95 2.68
N HIS A 26 5.77 -22.33 2.13
CA HIS A 26 5.70 -20.92 1.71
C HIS A 26 4.75 -20.70 0.54
N GLY A 27 4.67 -21.62 -0.43
CA GLY A 27 3.75 -21.55 -1.57
C GLY A 27 2.27 -21.70 -1.15
N VAL A 28 1.98 -22.61 -0.22
CA VAL A 28 0.63 -22.83 0.34
C VAL A 28 0.21 -21.65 1.23
N ILE A 29 1.12 -21.11 2.05
CA ILE A 29 0.84 -19.94 2.89
C ILE A 29 0.72 -18.66 2.04
N ASN A 30 1.48 -18.51 0.94
CA ASN A 30 1.45 -17.33 0.07
C ASN A 30 0.30 -17.34 -0.96
N ASN A 31 -0.21 -18.52 -1.36
CA ASN A 31 -1.44 -18.63 -2.16
C ASN A 31 -2.71 -18.44 -1.33
N ASN A 32 -2.59 -18.13 -0.03
CA ASN A 32 -3.73 -17.71 0.76
C ASN A 32 -4.18 -16.30 0.31
N PRO A 33 -5.38 -16.16 -0.28
CA PRO A 33 -5.85 -14.88 -0.81
C PRO A 33 -5.96 -13.80 0.28
N PHE A 34 -6.24 -14.18 1.52
CA PHE A 34 -6.30 -13.26 2.66
C PHE A 34 -4.93 -12.68 3.01
N ARG A 35 -3.87 -13.52 2.98
CA ARG A 35 -2.51 -13.06 3.25
C ARG A 35 -2.01 -12.12 2.15
N LYS A 36 -2.31 -12.44 0.89
CA LYS A 36 -1.98 -11.58 -0.26
C LYS A 36 -2.69 -10.23 -0.18
N SER A 37 -3.98 -10.21 0.15
CA SER A 37 -4.74 -8.96 0.36
C SER A 37 -4.13 -8.10 1.46
N LYS A 38 -3.78 -8.70 2.60
CA LYS A 38 -3.16 -7.98 3.71
C LYS A 38 -1.79 -7.41 3.35
N LEU A 39 -0.98 -8.12 2.56
CA LEU A 39 0.30 -7.60 2.06
C LEU A 39 0.09 -6.43 1.09
N ASN A 40 -0.89 -6.54 0.18
CA ASN A 40 -1.27 -5.45 -0.72
C ASN A 40 -1.65 -4.18 0.06
N GLU A 41 -2.50 -4.30 1.09
CA GLU A 41 -2.89 -3.17 1.93
C GLU A 41 -1.69 -2.52 2.63
N LYS A 42 -0.73 -3.32 3.12
CA LYS A 42 0.50 -2.80 3.73
C LYS A 42 1.39 -2.10 2.72
N PHE A 43 1.53 -2.65 1.51
CA PHE A 43 2.32 -2.03 0.45
C PHE A 43 1.72 -0.71 -0.02
N VAL A 44 0.40 -0.64 -0.25
CA VAL A 44 -0.29 0.63 -0.53
C VAL A 44 -0.14 1.62 0.62
N GLY A 45 -0.17 1.13 1.87
CA GLY A 45 0.12 1.94 3.04
C GLY A 45 1.49 2.61 3.02
N ILE A 46 2.54 1.92 2.56
CA ILE A 46 3.90 2.49 2.40
C ILE A 46 3.87 3.59 1.34
N ILE A 47 3.23 3.35 0.18
CA ILE A 47 3.14 4.34 -0.90
C ILE A 47 2.47 5.63 -0.40
N VAL A 48 1.32 5.49 0.26
CA VAL A 48 0.53 6.63 0.73
C VAL A 48 1.22 7.39 1.86
N LYS A 49 1.87 6.69 2.80
CA LYS A 49 2.41 7.31 4.03
C LYS A 49 3.82 7.84 3.85
N ASP A 50 4.67 7.05 3.20
CA ASP A 50 6.12 7.23 3.28
C ASP A 50 6.71 7.75 1.96
N ILE A 51 6.11 7.40 0.81
CA ILE A 51 6.64 7.77 -0.51
C ILE A 51 5.98 9.03 -1.04
N GLN A 52 4.67 9.20 -0.82
CA GLN A 52 3.86 10.40 -1.14
C GLN A 52 3.88 10.86 -2.62
N GLN A 53 4.59 10.15 -3.49
CA GLN A 53 4.64 10.36 -4.93
C GLN A 53 3.78 9.29 -5.62
N TYR A 54 2.97 9.74 -6.59
CA TYR A 54 2.06 8.87 -7.34
C TYR A 54 2.80 8.01 -8.38
N GLU A 55 4.07 8.29 -8.67
CA GLU A 55 4.90 7.36 -9.40
C GLU A 55 5.21 6.16 -8.50
N VAL A 56 4.53 5.04 -8.79
CA VAL A 56 4.74 3.71 -8.21
C VAL A 56 6.13 3.15 -8.59
N SER A 57 7.10 3.99 -8.99
CA SER A 57 8.40 3.59 -9.53
C SER A 57 9.24 2.81 -8.53
N ILE A 58 9.03 3.00 -7.22
CA ILE A 58 9.70 2.21 -6.17
C ILE A 58 9.46 0.70 -6.34
N ARG A 59 8.34 0.30 -6.96
CA ARG A 59 8.07 -1.10 -7.25
C ARG A 59 9.08 -1.66 -8.24
N ASP A 60 9.46 -0.85 -9.20
CA ASP A 60 10.30 -1.24 -10.32
C ASP A 60 11.78 -1.11 -9.97
N ASP A 61 12.11 -0.41 -8.87
CA ASP A 61 13.44 -0.33 -8.29
C ASP A 61 13.99 -1.73 -7.93
N GLU A 62 15.11 -2.08 -8.55
CA GLU A 62 15.76 -3.38 -8.43
C GLU A 62 16.05 -3.72 -6.96
N GLY A 63 16.68 -2.80 -6.22
CA GLY A 63 17.02 -3.01 -4.81
C GLY A 63 15.79 -3.20 -3.91
N PHE A 64 14.67 -2.53 -4.20
CA PHE A 64 13.43 -2.74 -3.46
C PHE A 64 12.84 -4.12 -3.73
N ARG A 65 12.85 -4.57 -5.00
CA ARG A 65 12.38 -5.91 -5.38
C ARG A 65 13.23 -7.01 -4.75
N GLU A 66 14.54 -6.83 -4.70
CA GLU A 66 15.46 -7.76 -4.06
C GLU A 66 15.21 -7.83 -2.55
N PHE A 67 15.07 -6.68 -1.89
CA PHE A 67 14.72 -6.62 -0.46
C PHE A 67 13.41 -7.37 -0.15
N ILE A 68 12.36 -7.16 -0.95
CA ILE A 68 11.06 -7.84 -0.77
C ILE A 68 11.18 -9.36 -0.98
N LYS A 69 12.02 -9.81 -1.93
CA LYS A 69 12.29 -11.25 -2.15
C LYS A 69 13.03 -11.87 -0.96
N GLU A 70 14.02 -11.18 -0.40
CA GLU A 70 14.78 -11.65 0.77
C GLU A 70 13.92 -11.74 2.05
N LEU A 71 12.84 -10.96 2.16
CA LEU A 71 11.85 -11.11 3.24
C LEU A 71 11.07 -12.44 3.18
N GLY A 72 11.37 -13.33 2.22
CA GLY A 72 10.80 -14.68 2.12
C GLY A 72 9.36 -14.69 1.60
N LEU A 73 8.90 -13.58 1.03
CA LEU A 73 7.60 -13.47 0.42
C LEU A 73 7.76 -13.82 -1.07
N LEU A 74 7.17 -14.95 -1.51
CA LEU A 74 6.90 -15.21 -2.95
C LEU A 74 5.81 -14.25 -3.48
N TYR A 75 5.75 -13.05 -2.92
CA TYR A 75 4.77 -12.03 -3.18
C TYR A 75 5.18 -11.27 -4.43
N GLU A 76 4.33 -11.32 -5.44
CA GLU A 76 4.42 -10.43 -6.57
C GLU A 76 3.84 -9.07 -6.18
N LEU A 77 4.67 -8.03 -6.34
CA LEU A 77 4.24 -6.65 -6.10
C LEU A 77 3.05 -6.30 -7.00
N LEU A 78 2.17 -5.43 -6.50
CA LEU A 78 0.99 -4.96 -7.23
C LEU A 78 1.36 -4.29 -8.55
N THR A 79 0.57 -4.55 -9.60
CA THR A 79 0.62 -3.76 -10.84
C THR A 79 0.06 -2.36 -10.62
N ASP A 80 0.36 -1.41 -11.51
CA ASP A 80 -0.13 -0.03 -11.40
C ASP A 80 -1.65 0.02 -11.43
N LYS A 81 -2.25 -0.86 -12.23
CA LYS A 81 -3.70 -1.05 -12.25
C LYS A 81 -4.24 -1.44 -10.88
N ASN A 82 -3.64 -2.43 -10.22
CA ASN A 82 -4.11 -2.90 -8.92
C ASN A 82 -3.88 -1.86 -7.82
N VAL A 83 -2.75 -1.14 -7.86
CA VAL A 83 -2.50 -0.01 -6.94
C VAL A 83 -3.57 1.06 -7.14
N ASN A 84 -3.87 1.43 -8.39
CA ASN A 84 -4.89 2.43 -8.71
C ASN A 84 -6.29 2.02 -8.26
N GLU A 85 -6.68 0.76 -8.47
CA GLU A 85 -7.97 0.24 -7.99
C GLU A 85 -8.07 0.36 -6.46
N LEU A 86 -7.03 -0.05 -5.73
CA LEU A 86 -6.99 0.06 -4.27
C LEU A 86 -6.98 1.51 -3.78
N LEU A 87 -6.29 2.42 -4.47
CA LEU A 87 -6.30 3.85 -4.15
C LEU A 87 -7.68 4.46 -4.37
N VAL A 88 -8.36 4.11 -5.47
CA VAL A 88 -9.72 4.57 -5.77
C VAL A 88 -10.70 4.06 -4.71
N ASP A 89 -10.58 2.79 -4.30
CA ASP A 89 -11.45 2.22 -3.27
C ASP A 89 -11.16 2.82 -1.90
N GLY A 90 -9.89 3.05 -1.56
CA GLY A 90 -9.49 3.79 -0.37
C GLY A 90 -10.06 5.22 -0.36
N TYR A 91 -10.03 5.92 -1.49
CA TYR A 91 -10.64 7.24 -1.63
C TYR A 91 -12.16 7.21 -1.41
N LYS A 92 -12.88 6.26 -2.02
CA LYS A 92 -14.33 6.12 -1.82
C LYS A 92 -14.65 5.85 -0.34
N TYR A 93 -13.88 4.98 0.29
CA TYR A 93 -14.03 4.68 1.72
C TYR A 93 -13.81 5.94 2.58
N CYS A 94 -12.70 6.65 2.40
CA CYS A 94 -12.42 7.89 3.12
C CYS A 94 -13.53 8.93 2.92
N LYS A 95 -14.05 9.07 1.70
CA LYS A 95 -15.17 9.96 1.41
C LYS A 95 -16.42 9.60 2.21
N GLN A 96 -16.77 8.32 2.27
CA GLN A 96 -17.92 7.84 3.05
C GLN A 96 -17.70 8.07 4.56
N GLU A 97 -16.51 7.84 5.07
CA GLU A 97 -16.19 8.08 6.49
C GLU A 97 -16.25 9.58 6.84
N ILE A 98 -15.79 10.48 5.97
CA ILE A 98 -15.93 11.94 6.19
C ILE A 98 -17.41 12.33 6.26
N VAL A 99 -18.25 11.83 5.34
CA VAL A 99 -19.70 12.07 5.37
C VAL A 99 -20.30 11.56 6.68
N ARG A 100 -19.94 10.34 7.08
CA ARG A 100 -20.41 9.74 8.34
C ARG A 100 -19.99 10.56 9.57
N LEU A 101 -18.78 11.10 9.59
CA LEU A 101 -18.32 11.99 10.66
C LEU A 101 -19.16 13.27 10.73
N PHE A 102 -19.58 13.81 9.60
CA PHE A 102 -20.42 15.01 9.55
C PHE A 102 -21.87 14.69 9.99
N GLU A 103 -22.39 13.52 9.60
CA GLU A 103 -23.71 13.03 10.02
C GLU A 103 -23.80 12.75 11.53
N GLN A 104 -22.68 12.38 12.17
CA GLN A 104 -22.60 12.25 13.64
C GLN A 104 -22.70 13.59 14.38
N GLY A 105 -22.58 14.70 13.66
CA GLY A 105 -22.67 16.05 14.19
C GLY A 105 -21.30 16.72 14.32
N ILE A 106 -21.27 17.99 13.92
CA ILE A 106 -20.15 18.90 14.08
C ILE A 106 -20.61 20.12 14.88
N ILE A 107 -19.79 20.57 15.84
CA ILE A 107 -20.09 21.75 16.67
C ILE A 107 -19.79 23.02 15.87
N SER A 108 -18.65 23.03 15.19
CA SER A 108 -18.19 24.13 14.36
C SER A 108 -17.23 23.62 13.30
N CYS A 109 -17.09 24.36 12.20
CA CYS A 109 -16.10 24.09 11.17
C CYS A 109 -15.56 25.38 10.56
N SER A 110 -14.37 25.30 9.97
CA SER A 110 -13.73 26.34 9.19
C SER A 110 -13.12 25.71 7.94
N PHE A 111 -13.10 26.46 6.85
CA PHE A 111 -12.54 26.00 5.58
C PHE A 111 -11.29 26.81 5.25
N THR A 112 -10.23 26.10 4.86
CA THR A 112 -9.03 26.69 4.27
C THR A 112 -8.99 26.35 2.78
N LEU A 113 -8.65 27.36 1.98
CA LEU A 113 -8.54 27.27 0.53
C LEU A 113 -7.09 27.54 0.16
N ASP A 114 -6.38 26.49 -0.25
CA ASP A 114 -4.98 26.59 -0.64
C ASP A 114 -4.88 26.59 -2.16
N LEU A 115 -4.29 27.65 -2.72
CA LEU A 115 -4.03 27.77 -4.15
C LEU A 115 -2.54 27.53 -4.39
N TRP A 116 -2.21 26.64 -5.32
CA TRP A 116 -0.83 26.46 -5.78
C TRP A 116 -0.78 26.22 -7.27
N THR A 117 0.40 26.42 -7.85
CA THR A 117 0.68 26.13 -9.25
C THR A 117 1.75 25.04 -9.31
N SER A 118 1.52 23.99 -10.10
CA SER A 118 2.53 22.95 -10.32
C SER A 118 3.68 23.45 -11.18
N LYS A 119 4.75 22.65 -11.26
CA LYS A 119 5.85 22.85 -12.23
C LYS A 119 5.38 22.83 -13.69
N SER A 120 4.26 22.15 -13.97
CA SER A 120 3.63 22.13 -15.30
C SER A 120 2.71 23.33 -15.55
N GLN A 121 2.76 24.36 -14.70
CA GLN A 121 1.93 25.57 -14.78
C GLN A 121 0.42 25.32 -14.61
N ALA A 122 0.02 24.14 -14.15
CA ALA A 122 -1.37 23.87 -13.81
C ALA A 122 -1.69 24.47 -12.43
N GLY A 123 -2.78 25.23 -12.35
CA GLY A 123 -3.31 25.73 -11.08
C GLY A 123 -4.12 24.65 -10.35
N TYR A 124 -4.02 24.64 -9.03
CA TYR A 124 -4.76 23.75 -8.15
C TYR A 124 -5.38 24.56 -7.01
N LEU A 125 -6.57 24.14 -6.61
CA LEU A 125 -7.30 24.62 -5.44
C LEU A 125 -7.56 23.43 -4.52
N GLY A 126 -6.88 23.39 -3.39
CA GLY A 126 -7.17 22.49 -2.28
C GLY A 126 -8.21 23.11 -1.35
N VAL A 127 -9.15 22.29 -0.90
CA VAL A 127 -10.13 22.67 0.12
C VAL A 127 -9.95 21.73 1.30
N THR A 128 -9.62 22.30 2.46
CA THR A 128 -9.50 21.57 3.71
C THR A 128 -10.53 22.11 4.71
N CYS A 129 -11.16 21.21 5.46
CA CYS A 129 -12.11 21.54 6.51
C CYS A 129 -11.52 21.14 7.86
N SER A 130 -11.34 22.11 8.74
CA SER A 130 -11.00 21.89 10.14
C SER A 130 -12.28 22.02 10.96
N PHE A 131 -12.63 21.01 11.75
CA PHE A 131 -13.91 20.96 12.47
C PHE A 131 -13.77 20.37 13.87
N VAL A 132 -14.74 20.67 14.73
CA VAL A 132 -14.83 20.10 16.09
C VAL A 132 -16.03 19.16 16.14
N ASN A 133 -15.82 17.91 16.53
CA ASN A 133 -16.90 16.93 16.67
C ASN A 133 -17.69 17.14 17.98
N VAL A 134 -18.78 16.39 18.17
CA VAL A 134 -19.60 16.46 19.40
C VAL A 134 -18.86 16.01 20.67
N GLN A 135 -17.74 15.30 20.54
CA GLN A 135 -16.83 14.96 21.63
C GLN A 135 -15.83 16.08 21.96
N PHE A 136 -15.95 17.24 21.32
CA PHE A 136 -15.04 18.39 21.45
C PHE A 136 -13.59 18.08 21.00
N GLU A 137 -13.43 17.15 20.07
CA GLU A 137 -12.14 16.80 19.49
C GLU A 137 -11.94 17.54 18.17
N PRO A 138 -10.79 18.22 17.97
CA PRO A 138 -10.46 18.83 16.70
C PRO A 138 -10.13 17.74 15.67
N ARG A 139 -10.65 17.93 14.46
CA ARG A 139 -10.47 17.04 13.31
C ARG A 139 -10.17 17.89 12.08
N GLU A 140 -9.52 17.27 11.10
CA GLU A 140 -9.24 17.89 9.81
C GLU A 140 -9.51 16.89 8.69
N ALA A 141 -10.09 17.39 7.59
CA ALA A 141 -10.36 16.59 6.40
C ALA A 141 -10.12 17.41 5.13
N ILE A 142 -9.36 16.85 4.19
CA ILE A 142 -9.26 17.39 2.83
C ILE A 142 -10.56 17.02 2.11
N LEU A 143 -11.33 18.04 1.70
CA LEU A 143 -12.62 17.86 1.03
C LEU A 143 -12.47 17.70 -0.48
N GLY A 144 -11.42 18.26 -1.06
CA GLY A 144 -11.13 18.09 -2.47
C GLY A 144 -9.92 18.88 -2.94
N ILE A 145 -9.39 18.45 -4.08
CA ILE A 145 -8.41 19.19 -4.87
C ILE A 145 -9.01 19.34 -6.26
N LYS A 146 -9.11 20.57 -6.74
CA LYS A 146 -9.61 20.87 -8.09
C LYS A 146 -8.57 21.60 -8.92
N ILE A 147 -8.56 21.31 -10.20
CA ILE A 147 -7.91 22.15 -11.21
C ILE A 147 -8.96 23.18 -11.65
N PRO A 148 -8.76 24.49 -11.43
CA PRO A 148 -9.70 25.52 -11.89
C PRO A 148 -9.76 25.49 -13.42
N THR A 149 -10.94 25.26 -13.97
CA THR A 149 -11.22 25.40 -15.40
C THR A 149 -11.87 26.76 -15.63
N TYR A 150 -11.31 27.55 -16.55
CA TYR A 150 -11.86 28.83 -16.99
C TYR A 150 -13.00 28.65 -17.99
#